data_AF-A0A1F5AWG5-F1
#
_entry.id   AF-A0A1F5AWG5-F1
#
_cell.length_a   1.000
_cell.length_b   1.000
_cell.length_c   1.000
_cell.angle_alpha   90.00
_cell.angle_beta   90.00
_cell.angle_gamma   90.00
#
_symmetry.space_group_name_H-M   'P 1'
#
loop_
_entity.id
_entity.type
_entity.pdbx_description
1 polymer ?
#
loop_
_entity_poly.entity_id
_entity_poly.type
_entity_poly.pdbx_seq_one_letter_code
_entity_poly.pdbx_strand_id
1 'polypeptide(L)'
;MLKLAVPTAFRSGTLLCEVPGGAIERPADGQEHVFSRWALIEEERGRRRTALAVIGSGQHGLDFKDGELRISALRSAAYCHERGFKLAESPARKFMDQGVHEMRLLVTAGEAGQIRRSVALLADWLSSPPYALAHLPFGEMIRQEETSRAKDGGRDEKDLERDNPEDALGMSLLSLEPGNIRLTACKPSWDGKALILRLHETSGRDTSARLVLHQPLRVINFEFKPFEIKTLRIEPSGSWREADLISET
;
A
#
# COMPACT_ATOMS: atom_id res chain seq x y z
N MET A 1 6.32 -23.72 16.69
CA MET A 1 5.98 -22.70 15.67
C MET A 1 4.48 -22.54 15.68
N LEU A 2 4.00 -21.30 15.69
CA LEU A 2 2.58 -20.96 15.64
C LEU A 2 2.24 -20.45 14.24
N LYS A 3 1.18 -20.99 13.64
CA LYS A 3 0.64 -20.52 12.37
C LYS A 3 -0.83 -20.16 12.53
N LEU A 4 -1.26 -19.13 11.80
CA LEU A 4 -2.66 -18.75 11.66
C LEU A 4 -3.18 -19.35 10.36
N ALA A 5 -4.09 -20.30 10.48
CA ALA A 5 -4.73 -20.93 9.34
C ALA A 5 -5.93 -20.08 8.85
N VAL A 6 -5.96 -19.85 7.55
CA VAL A 6 -7.07 -19.23 6.82
C VAL A 6 -7.64 -20.32 5.90
N PRO A 7 -8.55 -21.17 6.42
CA PRO A 7 -9.20 -22.19 5.61
C PRO A 7 -10.08 -21.49 4.56
N THR A 8 -10.00 -21.95 3.32
CA THR A 8 -10.80 -21.37 2.23
C THR A 8 -11.69 -22.43 1.59
N ALA A 9 -12.64 -21.98 0.78
CA ALA A 9 -13.45 -22.87 -0.05
C ALA A 9 -12.72 -23.33 -1.33
N PHE A 10 -11.50 -22.84 -1.58
CA PHE A 10 -10.72 -23.19 -2.76
C PHE A 10 -10.17 -24.62 -2.63
N ARG A 11 -9.98 -25.29 -3.76
CA ARG A 11 -9.41 -26.64 -3.84
C ARG A 11 -8.08 -26.66 -4.60
N SER A 12 -7.95 -25.81 -5.61
CA SER A 12 -6.78 -25.77 -6.50
C SER A 12 -6.45 -24.34 -6.92
N GLY A 13 -6.64 -23.37 -6.02
CA GLY A 13 -6.33 -21.97 -6.30
C GLY A 13 -4.83 -21.73 -6.52
N THR A 14 -4.51 -20.74 -7.33
CA THR A 14 -3.15 -20.26 -7.54
C THR A 14 -2.78 -19.26 -6.45
N LEU A 15 -1.65 -19.45 -5.78
CA LEU A 15 -1.14 -18.53 -4.77
C LEU A 15 -0.16 -17.54 -5.40
N LEU A 16 -0.55 -16.26 -5.45
CA LEU A 16 0.28 -15.14 -5.86
C LEU A 16 0.72 -14.36 -4.62
N CYS A 17 2.03 -14.15 -4.46
CA CYS A 17 2.60 -13.44 -3.32
C CYS A 17 3.35 -12.20 -3.78
N GLU A 18 3.27 -11.14 -2.98
CA GLU A 18 4.08 -9.95 -3.21
C GLU A 18 5.57 -10.25 -3.05
N VAL A 19 6.36 -9.69 -3.95
CA VAL A 19 7.83 -9.58 -3.88
C VAL A 19 8.25 -8.13 -4.15
N PRO A 20 9.50 -7.74 -3.84
CA PRO A 20 9.98 -6.40 -4.20
C PRO A 20 9.77 -6.11 -5.69
N GLY A 21 9.03 -5.04 -5.99
CA GLY A 21 8.77 -4.61 -7.36
C GLY A 21 7.71 -5.40 -8.13
N GLY A 22 7.07 -6.42 -7.55
CA GLY A 22 6.04 -7.18 -8.27
C GLY A 22 5.39 -8.31 -7.48
N ALA A 23 5.02 -9.39 -8.17
CA ALA A 23 4.42 -10.57 -7.54
C ALA A 23 4.91 -11.86 -8.21
N ILE A 24 4.98 -12.94 -7.43
CA ILE A 24 5.41 -14.26 -7.89
C ILE A 24 4.40 -15.33 -7.47
N GLU A 25 4.20 -16.32 -8.32
CA GLU A 25 3.45 -17.52 -7.96
C GLU A 25 4.28 -18.40 -7.00
N ARG A 26 3.65 -18.86 -5.92
CA ARG A 26 4.26 -19.79 -4.96
C ARG A 26 3.59 -21.16 -5.07
N PRO A 27 4.34 -22.26 -4.97
CA PRO A 27 3.78 -23.60 -5.10
C PRO A 27 2.89 -23.94 -3.91
N ALA A 28 1.84 -24.72 -4.17
CA ALA A 28 0.92 -25.25 -3.16
C ALA A 28 1.43 -26.56 -2.53
N ASP A 29 2.71 -26.60 -2.15
CA ASP A 29 3.41 -27.79 -1.67
C ASP A 29 3.37 -27.98 -0.13
N GLY A 30 2.76 -27.03 0.58
CA GLY A 30 2.75 -26.96 2.04
C GLY A 30 4.12 -26.71 2.67
N GLN A 31 5.12 -26.33 1.88
CA GLN A 31 6.42 -25.87 2.38
C GLN A 31 6.37 -24.39 2.75
N GLU A 32 7.30 -23.97 3.59
CA GLU A 32 7.44 -22.57 3.97
C GLU A 32 7.97 -21.74 2.80
N HIS A 33 7.23 -20.70 2.43
CA HIS A 33 7.61 -19.72 1.41
C HIS A 33 7.62 -18.31 1.97
N VAL A 34 8.40 -17.45 1.33
CA VAL A 34 8.48 -16.03 1.69
C VAL A 34 7.49 -15.22 0.85
N PHE A 35 6.80 -14.30 1.52
CA PHE A 35 6.03 -13.23 0.90
C PHE A 35 6.38 -11.89 1.55
N SER A 36 6.12 -10.80 0.84
CA SER A 36 6.31 -9.44 1.35
C SER A 36 5.10 -9.05 2.23
N ARG A 37 4.12 -8.29 1.72
CA ARG A 37 3.02 -7.77 2.55
C ARG A 37 1.70 -8.48 2.31
N TRP A 38 1.47 -9.03 1.14
CA TRP A 38 0.21 -9.67 0.79
C TRP A 38 0.39 -11.00 0.05
N ALA A 39 -0.59 -11.88 0.23
CA ALA A 39 -0.73 -13.15 -0.45
C ALA A 39 -2.17 -13.27 -0.96
N LEU A 40 -2.35 -13.64 -2.23
CA LEU A 40 -3.61 -13.69 -2.96
C LEU A 40 -3.81 -15.10 -3.50
N ILE A 41 -4.92 -15.73 -3.15
CA ILE A 41 -5.35 -17.00 -3.76
C ILE A 41 -6.39 -16.65 -4.82
N GLU A 42 -6.16 -17.06 -6.06
CA GLU A 42 -7.13 -16.93 -7.16
C GLU A 42 -7.63 -18.32 -7.58
N GLU A 43 -8.94 -18.49 -7.74
CA GLU A 43 -9.55 -19.73 -8.26
C GLU A 43 -10.66 -19.40 -9.25
N GLU A 44 -10.74 -20.17 -10.33
CA GLU A 44 -11.90 -20.17 -11.23
C GLU A 44 -13.00 -21.08 -10.67
N ARG A 45 -14.16 -20.50 -10.43
CA ARG A 45 -15.38 -21.21 -10.01
C ARG A 45 -16.47 -21.02 -11.05
N GLY A 46 -16.61 -22.00 -11.94
CA GLY A 46 -17.54 -21.95 -13.07
C GLY A 46 -17.15 -20.83 -14.04
N ARG A 47 -17.99 -19.80 -14.17
CA ARG A 47 -17.72 -18.62 -15.02
C ARG A 47 -17.09 -17.43 -14.29
N ARG A 48 -16.88 -17.52 -12.98
CA ARG A 48 -16.36 -16.42 -12.16
C ARG A 48 -14.94 -16.73 -11.70
N ARG A 49 -14.04 -15.78 -11.86
CA ARG A 49 -12.72 -15.80 -11.23
C ARG A 49 -12.83 -15.08 -9.89
N THR A 50 -12.65 -15.83 -8.81
CA THR A 50 -12.75 -15.32 -7.44
C THR A 50 -11.39 -15.32 -6.78
N ALA A 51 -11.19 -14.43 -5.82
CA ALA A 51 -9.96 -14.40 -5.05
C ALA A 51 -10.20 -14.10 -3.58
N LEU A 52 -9.26 -14.53 -2.75
CA LEU A 52 -9.11 -14.15 -1.35
C LEU A 52 -7.67 -13.67 -1.14
N ALA A 53 -7.51 -12.52 -0.51
CA ALA A 53 -6.21 -12.00 -0.12
C ALA A 53 -6.08 -11.94 1.39
N VAL A 54 -4.89 -12.27 1.89
CA VAL A 54 -4.44 -12.02 3.25
C VAL A 54 -3.29 -11.04 3.20
N ILE A 55 -3.42 -9.93 3.92
CA ILE A 55 -2.43 -8.88 4.03
C ILE A 55 -1.89 -8.90 5.45
N GLY A 56 -0.57 -9.05 5.57
CA GLY A 56 0.19 -9.07 6.82
C GLY A 56 0.78 -7.71 7.18
N SER A 57 1.08 -7.56 8.47
CA SER A 57 1.78 -6.40 9.03
C SER A 57 3.04 -6.93 9.73
N GLY A 58 4.05 -7.28 8.94
CA GLY A 58 5.34 -7.80 9.41
C GLY A 58 5.52 -9.32 9.41
N GLN A 59 4.52 -10.09 8.98
CA GLN A 59 4.67 -11.54 8.75
C GLN A 59 5.20 -11.77 7.33
N HIS A 60 6.24 -12.61 7.21
CA HIS A 60 6.89 -12.88 5.93
C HIS A 60 6.96 -14.37 5.56
N GLY A 61 6.58 -15.25 6.49
CA GLY A 61 6.49 -16.69 6.25
C GLY A 61 5.04 -17.10 6.04
N LEU A 62 4.81 -17.93 5.03
CA LEU A 62 3.53 -18.61 4.84
C LEU A 62 3.77 -20.01 4.29
N ASP A 63 2.73 -20.82 4.32
CA ASP A 63 2.62 -21.98 3.46
C ASP A 63 1.20 -22.10 2.91
N PHE A 64 1.05 -22.84 1.82
CA PHE A 64 -0.24 -23.07 1.19
C PHE A 64 -0.34 -24.50 0.70
N LYS A 65 -1.43 -25.16 1.05
CA LYS A 65 -1.71 -26.54 0.64
C LYS A 65 -3.21 -26.82 0.69
N ASP A 66 -3.71 -27.55 -0.30
CA ASP A 66 -5.10 -28.01 -0.36
C ASP A 66 -6.14 -26.88 -0.16
N GLY A 67 -5.84 -25.68 -0.65
CA GLY A 67 -6.71 -24.50 -0.52
C GLY A 67 -6.61 -23.77 0.83
N GLU A 68 -5.81 -24.26 1.77
CA GLU A 68 -5.59 -23.59 3.06
C GLU A 68 -4.31 -22.78 3.04
N LEU A 69 -4.43 -21.47 3.31
CA LEU A 69 -3.29 -20.57 3.49
C LEU A 69 -2.98 -20.44 4.97
N ARG A 70 -1.71 -20.61 5.35
CA ARG A 70 -1.26 -20.53 6.74
C ARG A 70 -0.16 -19.49 6.84
N ILE A 71 -0.39 -18.44 7.64
CA ILE A 71 0.61 -17.40 7.90
C ILE A 71 1.41 -17.78 9.15
N SER A 72 2.73 -17.70 9.04
CA SER A 72 3.65 -17.94 10.16
C SER A 72 3.63 -16.77 11.12
N ALA A 73 3.01 -16.98 12.28
CA ALA A 73 2.78 -15.95 13.27
C ALA A 73 3.97 -15.79 14.22
N LEU A 74 4.48 -16.91 14.77
CA LEU A 74 5.60 -16.91 15.71
C LEU A 74 6.47 -18.15 15.58
N ARG A 75 7.78 -17.98 15.75
CA ARG A 75 8.74 -19.09 15.76
C ARG A 75 9.76 -18.90 16.89
N SER A 76 9.38 -19.34 18.10
CA SER A 76 10.23 -19.34 19.30
C SER A 76 11.32 -20.42 19.28
N ALA A 77 12.26 -20.32 18.34
CA ALA A 77 13.46 -21.17 18.31
C ALA A 77 14.44 -20.78 19.44
N ALA A 78 15.39 -21.66 19.75
CA ALA A 78 16.50 -21.30 20.63
C ALA A 78 17.34 -20.22 19.96
N TYR A 79 17.69 -19.17 20.72
CA TYR A 79 18.39 -17.99 20.22
C TYR A 79 19.77 -18.35 19.66
N CYS A 80 20.07 -17.89 18.44
CA CYS A 80 21.32 -18.15 17.71
C CYS A 80 21.76 -19.63 17.72
N HIS A 81 20.79 -20.56 17.72
CA HIS A 81 21.11 -21.98 17.70
C HIS A 81 21.43 -22.46 16.29
N GLU A 82 22.72 -22.52 15.99
CA GLU A 82 23.24 -23.18 14.81
C GLU A 82 23.40 -24.69 15.03
N ARG A 83 23.28 -25.45 13.95
CA ARG A 83 23.35 -26.92 13.99
C ARG A 83 24.75 -27.35 14.46
N GLY A 84 24.85 -27.88 15.68
CA GLY A 84 26.11 -28.37 16.26
C GLY A 84 26.41 -27.89 17.68
N PHE A 85 25.78 -26.80 18.13
CA PHE A 85 25.92 -26.35 19.51
C PHE A 85 24.96 -27.10 20.44
N LYS A 86 25.48 -27.60 21.57
CA LYS A 86 24.64 -28.17 22.63
C LYS A 86 23.92 -27.03 23.33
N LEU A 87 22.59 -27.12 23.36
CA LEU A 87 21.78 -26.17 24.09
C LEU A 87 21.97 -26.37 25.60
N ALA A 88 22.24 -25.30 26.33
CA ALA A 88 22.27 -25.31 27.79
C ALA A 88 20.93 -25.79 28.37
N GLU A 89 20.98 -26.29 29.60
CA GLU A 89 19.78 -26.64 30.37
C GLU A 89 18.96 -25.40 30.73
N SER A 90 17.65 -25.59 30.87
CA SER A 90 16.76 -24.54 31.38
C SER A 90 17.16 -24.16 32.81
N PRO A 91 17.14 -22.88 33.23
CA PRO A 91 16.55 -21.71 32.56
C PRO A 91 17.55 -20.83 31.78
N ALA A 92 18.82 -21.22 31.68
CA ALA A 92 19.84 -20.41 30.97
C ALA A 92 19.58 -20.31 29.46
N ARG A 93 18.70 -21.17 28.94
CA ARG A 93 18.31 -21.20 27.52
C ARG A 93 17.41 -20.01 27.17
N LYS A 94 17.93 -19.11 26.33
CA LYS A 94 17.14 -18.03 25.73
C LYS A 94 16.39 -18.55 24.51
N PHE A 95 15.07 -18.46 24.53
CA PHE A 95 14.21 -18.67 23.37
C PHE A 95 13.83 -17.32 22.77
N MET A 96 13.72 -17.27 21.44
CA MET A 96 13.23 -16.09 20.74
C MET A 96 11.72 -15.92 20.97
N ASP A 97 11.25 -14.70 20.73
CA ASP A 97 9.83 -14.37 20.66
C ASP A 97 9.02 -14.74 21.92
N GLN A 98 9.60 -14.56 23.12
CA GLN A 98 8.86 -14.71 24.38
C GLN A 98 8.10 -13.41 24.72
N GLY A 99 6.99 -13.55 25.45
CA GLY A 99 6.18 -12.41 25.89
C GLY A 99 4.94 -12.17 25.03
N VAL A 100 4.39 -10.96 25.11
CA VAL A 100 3.17 -10.55 24.41
C VAL A 100 3.51 -10.14 22.98
N HIS A 101 2.73 -10.65 22.02
CA HIS A 101 2.83 -10.30 20.61
C HIS A 101 1.47 -9.82 20.11
N GLU A 102 1.46 -8.68 19.44
CA GLU A 102 0.29 -8.15 18.75
C GLU A 102 0.52 -8.26 17.24
N MET A 103 -0.48 -8.75 16.51
CA MET A 103 -0.42 -8.88 15.06
C MET A 103 -1.71 -8.41 14.43
N ARG A 104 -1.59 -7.77 13.27
CA ARG A 104 -2.72 -7.28 12.49
C ARG A 104 -2.72 -7.96 11.14
N LEU A 105 -3.87 -8.47 10.75
CA LEU A 105 -4.11 -9.08 9.46
C LEU A 105 -5.36 -8.47 8.86
N LEU A 106 -5.34 -8.25 7.56
CA LEU A 106 -6.53 -7.90 6.79
C LEU A 106 -6.83 -9.04 5.83
N VAL A 107 -8.10 -9.47 5.81
CA VAL A 107 -8.59 -10.49 4.87
C VAL A 107 -9.66 -9.84 3.99
N THR A 108 -9.55 -10.02 2.68
CA THR A 108 -10.55 -9.54 1.72
C THR A 108 -10.80 -10.60 0.65
N ALA A 109 -12.00 -10.64 0.09
CA ALA A 109 -12.37 -11.61 -0.94
C ALA A 109 -13.38 -11.00 -1.93
N GLY A 110 -13.38 -11.49 -3.17
CA GLY A 110 -14.26 -10.96 -4.21
C GLY A 110 -13.89 -11.43 -5.61
N GLU A 111 -14.22 -10.60 -6.61
CA GLU A 111 -13.79 -10.81 -7.99
C GLU A 111 -12.27 -10.63 -8.09
N ALA A 112 -11.59 -11.57 -8.74
CA ALA A 112 -10.13 -11.64 -8.73
C ALA A 112 -9.45 -10.37 -9.27
N GLY A 113 -9.96 -9.80 -10.37
CA GLY A 113 -9.45 -8.54 -10.92
C GLY A 113 -9.56 -7.36 -9.96
N GLN A 114 -10.69 -7.22 -9.27
CA GLN A 114 -10.91 -6.18 -8.25
C GLN A 114 -9.96 -6.34 -7.06
N ILE A 115 -9.85 -7.56 -6.52
CA ILE A 115 -8.96 -7.83 -5.37
C ILE A 115 -7.50 -7.60 -5.79
N ARG A 116 -7.07 -8.12 -6.94
CA ARG A 116 -5.71 -7.93 -7.44
C ARG A 116 -5.33 -6.47 -7.66
N ARG A 117 -6.29 -5.59 -7.97
CA ARG A 117 -6.05 -4.14 -8.06
C ARG A 117 -5.98 -3.43 -6.70
N SER A 118 -6.52 -4.01 -5.62
CA SER A 118 -6.62 -3.34 -4.31
C SER A 118 -5.62 -3.85 -3.26
N VAL A 119 -5.06 -5.05 -3.41
CA VAL A 119 -4.19 -5.66 -2.38
C VAL A 119 -2.99 -4.78 -1.96
N ALA A 120 -2.34 -4.10 -2.90
CA ALA A 120 -1.20 -3.24 -2.58
C ALA A 120 -1.63 -1.98 -1.79
N LEU A 121 -2.78 -1.39 -2.14
CA LEU A 121 -3.36 -0.26 -1.40
C LEU A 121 -3.77 -0.67 0.02
N LEU A 122 -4.38 -1.85 0.17
CA LEU A 122 -4.74 -2.40 1.48
C LEU A 122 -3.49 -2.70 2.33
N ALA A 123 -2.39 -3.15 1.69
CA ALA A 123 -1.11 -3.34 2.35
C ALA A 123 -0.50 -2.02 2.84
N ASP A 124 -0.62 -0.95 2.05
CA ASP A 124 -0.19 0.39 2.47
C ASP A 124 -1.01 0.91 3.65
N TRP A 125 -2.32 0.79 3.57
CA TRP A 125 -3.23 1.21 4.64
C TRP A 125 -2.95 0.47 5.94
N LEU A 126 -2.73 -0.85 5.89
CA LEU A 126 -2.43 -1.65 7.08
C LEU A 126 -1.06 -1.29 7.70
N SER A 127 -0.08 -0.95 6.85
CA SER A 127 1.30 -0.68 7.29
C SER A 127 1.56 0.78 7.65
N SER A 128 0.70 1.70 7.20
CA SER A 128 0.85 3.15 7.33
C SER A 128 -0.43 3.75 7.91
N PRO A 129 -0.68 3.58 9.23
CA PRO A 129 -1.83 4.20 9.88
C PRO A 129 -1.75 5.72 9.77
N PRO A 130 -2.90 6.43 9.71
CA PRO A 130 -2.91 7.89 9.68
C PRO A 130 -2.24 8.46 10.93
N TYR A 131 -1.48 9.54 10.76
CA TYR A 131 -0.87 10.27 11.86
C TYR A 131 -1.77 11.45 12.26
N ALA A 132 -1.86 11.70 13.57
CA ALA A 132 -2.53 12.88 14.12
C ALA A 132 -1.47 13.81 14.70
N LEU A 133 -1.46 15.07 14.25
CA LEU A 133 -0.56 16.10 14.76
C LEU A 133 -1.39 17.15 15.50
N ALA A 134 -1.08 17.38 16.77
CA ALA A 134 -1.59 18.53 17.48
C ALA A 134 -0.80 19.77 17.04
N HIS A 135 -1.49 20.80 16.56
CA HIS A 135 -0.90 22.10 16.32
C HIS A 135 -1.62 23.19 17.13
N LEU A 136 -0.89 24.23 17.52
CA LEU A 136 -1.52 25.49 17.91
C LEU A 136 -1.88 26.23 16.62
N PRO A 137 -3.12 26.71 16.45
CA PRO A 137 -3.45 27.53 15.30
C PRO A 137 -2.60 28.80 15.35
N PHE A 138 -1.77 29.01 14.34
CA PHE A 138 -1.04 30.26 14.13
C PHE A 138 -1.79 31.07 13.07
N GLY A 139 -2.38 32.19 13.47
CA GLY A 139 -3.15 33.09 12.62
C GLY A 139 -4.21 33.86 13.42
N GLU A 140 -4.58 35.07 12.96
CA GLU A 140 -5.76 35.74 13.49
C GLU A 140 -7.02 34.97 13.04
N MET A 141 -7.87 34.58 13.98
CA MET A 141 -9.19 34.06 13.62
C MET A 141 -10.02 35.18 13.00
N ILE A 142 -10.12 35.18 11.67
CA ILE A 142 -11.09 35.99 10.97
C ILE A 142 -12.46 35.37 11.27
N ARG A 143 -13.21 36.00 12.18
CA ARG A 143 -14.64 35.66 12.37
C ARG A 143 -15.36 36.01 11.07
N GLN A 144 -15.74 35.00 10.29
CA GLN A 144 -16.73 35.22 9.24
C GLN A 144 -18.06 35.53 9.93
N GLU A 145 -18.52 36.77 9.80
CA GLU A 145 -19.91 37.10 10.10
C GLU A 145 -20.79 36.36 9.08
N GLU A 146 -21.62 35.43 9.56
CA GLU A 146 -22.62 34.75 8.73
C GLU A 146 -23.62 35.78 8.19
N THR A 147 -23.32 36.40 7.05
CA THR A 147 -24.34 37.11 6.28
C THR A 147 -25.16 36.08 5.51
N SER A 148 -26.16 35.50 6.18
CA SER A 148 -27.23 34.76 5.54
C SER A 148 -28.01 35.70 4.61
N ARG A 149 -27.59 35.80 3.34
CA ARG A 149 -28.44 36.29 2.25
C ARG A 149 -28.66 35.15 1.27
N ALA A 150 -29.70 34.37 1.55
CA ALA A 150 -30.36 33.59 0.52
C ALA A 150 -30.85 34.54 -0.58
N LYS A 151 -30.21 34.51 -1.74
CA LYS A 151 -30.81 34.95 -3.00
C LYS A 151 -30.51 33.92 -4.08
N ASP A 152 -31.60 33.30 -4.49
CA ASP A 152 -31.87 32.63 -5.77
C ASP A 152 -30.99 33.10 -6.93
N GLY A 153 -30.41 32.15 -7.65
CA GLY A 153 -29.69 32.39 -8.91
C GLY A 153 -28.65 31.31 -9.19
N GLY A 154 -28.66 30.75 -10.41
CA GLY A 154 -27.92 29.55 -10.79
C GLY A 154 -26.40 29.64 -10.58
N ARG A 155 -25.78 28.48 -10.27
CA ARG A 155 -24.33 28.34 -10.18
C ARG A 155 -23.76 28.24 -11.59
N ASP A 156 -23.13 29.32 -12.05
CA ASP A 156 -22.24 29.29 -13.20
C ASP A 156 -20.88 28.68 -12.79
N GLU A 157 -20.23 27.96 -13.71
CA GLU A 157 -18.92 27.27 -13.54
C GLU A 157 -17.73 28.19 -13.17
N LYS A 158 -17.95 29.50 -12.98
CA LYS A 158 -16.91 30.49 -12.67
C LYS A 158 -16.76 30.84 -11.18
N ASP A 159 -17.56 30.26 -10.29
CA ASP A 159 -17.51 30.55 -8.85
C ASP A 159 -16.52 29.67 -8.05
N LEU A 160 -15.57 29.00 -8.73
CA LEU A 160 -14.49 28.23 -8.10
C LEU A 160 -13.39 29.10 -7.48
N GLU A 161 -13.49 30.42 -7.57
CA GLU A 161 -12.56 31.38 -6.96
C GLU A 161 -13.23 32.14 -5.82
N ARG A 162 -13.42 31.45 -4.68
CA ARG A 162 -13.49 32.14 -3.39
C ARG A 162 -12.51 31.48 -2.44
N ASP A 163 -11.41 32.19 -2.22
CA ASP A 163 -10.45 32.00 -1.13
C ASP A 163 -11.19 31.84 0.20
N ASN A 164 -11.52 30.61 0.57
CA ASN A 164 -11.88 30.28 1.93
C ASN A 164 -10.62 29.72 2.60
N PRO A 165 -10.04 30.37 3.62
CA PRO A 165 -8.81 29.92 4.28
C PRO A 165 -8.94 28.52 4.90
N GLU A 166 -10.16 28.09 5.21
CA GLU A 166 -10.46 26.74 5.70
C GLU A 166 -10.36 25.66 4.61
N ASP A 167 -10.62 25.99 3.34
CA ASP A 167 -10.43 25.05 2.22
C ASP A 167 -8.93 24.81 1.95
N ALA A 168 -8.08 25.80 2.24
CA ALA A 168 -6.62 25.67 2.14
C ALA A 168 -6.02 24.70 3.18
N LEU A 169 -6.67 24.53 4.34
CA LEU A 169 -6.28 23.58 5.39
C LEU A 169 -6.66 22.11 5.07
N GLY A 170 -7.47 21.89 4.04
CA GLY A 170 -7.94 20.57 3.59
C GLY A 170 -7.41 20.13 2.23
N MET A 171 -6.51 20.90 1.59
CA MET A 171 -6.04 20.57 0.24
C MET A 171 -5.07 19.38 0.26
N SER A 172 -5.45 18.28 -0.38
CA SER A 172 -4.51 17.19 -0.70
C SER A 172 -3.39 17.72 -1.59
N LEU A 173 -2.15 17.29 -1.34
CA LEU A 173 -1.02 17.62 -2.21
C LEU A 173 -1.23 17.07 -3.64
N LEU A 174 -1.73 15.82 -3.72
CA LEU A 174 -1.97 15.12 -4.97
C LEU A 174 -3.11 14.10 -4.86
N SER A 175 -3.65 13.66 -5.99
CA SER A 175 -4.51 12.48 -6.10
C SER A 175 -4.03 11.56 -7.22
N LEU A 176 -4.22 10.24 -7.05
CA LEU A 176 -3.71 9.22 -7.95
C LEU A 176 -4.75 8.11 -8.14
N GLU A 177 -5.05 7.80 -9.39
CA GLU A 177 -6.00 6.75 -9.78
C GLU A 177 -5.45 5.96 -10.98
N PRO A 178 -5.78 4.66 -11.12
CA PRO A 178 -6.55 3.81 -10.21
C PRO A 178 -5.71 3.31 -9.01
N GLY A 179 -6.36 2.68 -8.03
CA GLY A 179 -5.74 2.24 -6.77
C GLY A 179 -4.63 1.18 -6.88
N ASN A 180 -4.38 0.60 -8.06
CA ASN A 180 -3.22 -0.27 -8.31
C ASN A 180 -1.96 0.50 -8.76
N ILE A 181 -2.02 1.84 -8.85
CA ILE A 181 -0.84 2.68 -8.99
C ILE A 181 -0.49 3.24 -7.63
N ARG A 182 0.67 2.84 -7.12
CA ARG A 182 1.13 3.16 -5.78
C ARG A 182 2.15 4.29 -5.81
N LEU A 183 1.96 5.30 -4.97
CA LEU A 183 2.99 6.28 -4.66
C LEU A 183 3.99 5.68 -3.65
N THR A 184 5.19 5.38 -4.11
CA THR A 184 6.23 4.72 -3.31
C THR A 184 7.29 5.69 -2.78
N ALA A 185 7.41 6.87 -3.40
CA ALA A 185 8.24 7.96 -2.90
C ALA A 185 7.59 9.30 -3.25
N CYS A 186 7.62 10.22 -2.29
CA CYS A 186 7.28 11.64 -2.45
C CYS A 186 8.28 12.42 -1.60
N LYS A 187 9.29 13.01 -2.24
CA LYS A 187 10.41 13.63 -1.54
C LYS A 187 11.06 14.73 -2.38
N PRO A 188 11.85 15.64 -1.78
CA PRO A 188 12.72 16.53 -2.55
C PRO A 188 13.70 15.73 -3.43
N SER A 189 14.07 16.32 -4.56
CA SER A 189 15.18 15.85 -5.38
C SER A 189 16.50 15.93 -4.62
N TRP A 190 17.49 15.15 -5.05
CA TRP A 190 18.83 15.19 -4.47
C TRP A 190 19.43 16.59 -4.35
N ASP A 191 19.22 17.44 -5.37
CA ASP A 191 19.67 18.84 -5.38
C ASP A 191 18.77 19.82 -4.61
N GLY A 192 17.66 19.33 -4.04
CA GLY A 192 16.72 20.10 -3.22
C GLY A 192 15.85 21.09 -4.01
N LYS A 193 15.83 21.01 -5.35
CA LYS A 193 15.17 22.02 -6.21
C LYS A 193 13.82 21.60 -6.76
N ALA A 194 13.50 20.32 -6.76
CA ALA A 194 12.30 19.75 -7.37
C ALA A 194 11.66 18.71 -6.44
N LEU A 195 10.41 18.34 -6.76
CA LEU A 195 9.71 17.21 -6.14
C LEU A 195 9.94 15.95 -6.97
N ILE A 196 10.32 14.86 -6.31
CA ILE A 196 10.42 13.53 -6.89
C ILE A 196 9.23 12.70 -6.44
N LEU A 197 8.47 12.21 -7.43
CA LEU A 197 7.42 11.21 -7.22
C LEU A 197 7.84 9.89 -7.87
N ARG A 198 7.62 8.78 -7.16
CA ARG A 198 7.82 7.44 -7.70
C ARG A 198 6.52 6.65 -7.68
N LEU A 199 6.05 6.29 -8.85
CA LEU A 199 4.80 5.59 -9.08
C LEU A 199 5.09 4.15 -9.51
N HIS A 200 4.34 3.19 -8.99
CA HIS A 200 4.53 1.76 -9.27
C HIS A 200 3.19 1.11 -9.61
N GLU A 201 3.11 0.41 -10.75
CA GLU A 201 1.98 -0.46 -11.08
C GLU A 201 2.10 -1.76 -10.28
N THR A 202 1.07 -2.14 -9.52
CA THR A 202 1.19 -3.25 -8.55
C THR A 202 0.36 -4.48 -8.89
N SER A 203 -0.47 -4.45 -9.93
CA SER A 203 -1.37 -5.54 -10.29
C SER A 203 -0.81 -6.46 -11.38
N GLY A 204 0.30 -6.09 -12.02
CA GLY A 204 0.91 -6.83 -13.12
C GLY A 204 0.07 -6.77 -14.39
N ARG A 205 -0.49 -5.60 -14.71
CA ARG A 205 -1.33 -5.37 -15.89
C ARG A 205 -1.00 -4.03 -16.54
N ASP A 206 -1.16 -3.93 -17.85
CA ASP A 206 -1.18 -2.63 -18.52
C ASP A 206 -2.25 -1.73 -17.87
N THR A 207 -1.87 -0.54 -17.43
CA THR A 207 -2.74 0.36 -16.67
C THR A 207 -2.56 1.80 -17.11
N SER A 208 -3.64 2.43 -17.55
CA SER A 208 -3.72 3.88 -17.71
C SER A 208 -4.01 4.51 -16.35
N ALA A 209 -3.25 5.55 -16.01
CA ALA A 209 -3.27 6.18 -14.70
C ALA A 209 -3.35 7.70 -14.80
N ARG A 210 -3.97 8.33 -13.80
CA ARG A 210 -4.12 9.77 -13.70
C ARG A 210 -3.58 10.27 -12.36
N LEU A 211 -2.63 11.18 -12.42
CA LEU A 211 -2.09 11.94 -11.30
C LEU A 211 -2.60 13.38 -11.39
N VAL A 212 -3.13 13.91 -10.30
CA VAL A 212 -3.41 15.35 -10.16
C VAL A 212 -2.51 15.90 -9.08
N LEU A 213 -1.70 16.90 -9.42
CA LEU A 213 -1.04 17.77 -8.46
C LEU A 213 -1.94 18.96 -8.22
N HIS A 214 -2.20 19.30 -6.96
CA HIS A 214 -3.08 20.43 -6.64
C HIS A 214 -2.32 21.75 -6.57
N GLN A 215 -1.01 21.73 -6.28
CA GLN A 215 -0.19 22.94 -6.15
C GLN A 215 1.23 22.73 -6.75
N PRO A 216 1.53 23.31 -7.93
CA PRO A 216 0.60 23.96 -8.86
C PRO A 216 -0.34 22.95 -9.53
N LEU A 217 -1.52 23.40 -9.97
CA LEU A 217 -2.50 22.53 -10.60
C LEU A 217 -1.96 21.91 -11.90
N ARG A 218 -1.80 20.59 -11.91
CA ARG A 218 -1.38 19.80 -13.07
C ARG A 218 -2.10 18.47 -13.09
N VAL A 219 -2.54 18.07 -14.28
CA VAL A 219 -3.08 16.73 -14.54
C VAL A 219 -2.10 16.02 -15.45
N ILE A 220 -1.64 14.85 -15.02
CA ILE A 220 -0.67 14.04 -15.77
C ILE A 220 -1.25 12.64 -15.95
N ASN A 221 -1.32 12.20 -17.20
CA ASN A 221 -1.77 10.85 -17.54
C ASN A 221 -0.56 9.99 -17.89
N PHE A 222 -0.59 8.74 -17.47
CA PHE A 222 0.48 7.77 -17.69
C PHE A 222 -0.08 6.47 -18.23
N GLU A 223 0.75 5.79 -19.02
CA GLU A 223 0.55 4.39 -19.36
C GLU A 223 1.65 3.58 -18.67
N PHE A 224 1.24 2.58 -17.88
CA PHE A 224 2.14 1.66 -17.21
C PHE A 224 2.10 0.29 -17.88
N LYS A 225 3.28 -0.32 -18.02
CA LYS A 225 3.43 -1.76 -18.25
C LYS A 225 3.29 -2.54 -16.93
N PRO A 226 2.99 -3.85 -17.01
CA PRO A 226 2.94 -4.71 -15.83
C PRO A 226 4.14 -4.51 -14.91
N PHE A 227 3.88 -4.14 -13.65
CA PHE A 227 4.91 -3.90 -12.63
C PHE A 227 5.91 -2.76 -12.91
N GLU A 228 5.63 -1.88 -13.87
CA GLU A 228 6.51 -0.75 -14.20
C GLU A 228 6.60 0.27 -13.06
N ILE A 229 7.81 0.81 -12.86
CA ILE A 229 8.08 1.90 -11.93
C ILE A 229 8.47 3.13 -12.75
N LYS A 230 7.76 4.24 -12.55
CA LYS A 230 8.06 5.54 -13.15
C LYS A 230 8.53 6.51 -12.07
N THR A 231 9.61 7.22 -12.35
CA THR A 231 10.12 8.31 -11.49
C THR A 231 9.91 9.63 -12.21
N LEU A 232 9.28 10.57 -11.53
CA LEU A 232 8.93 11.88 -12.06
C LEU A 232 9.69 12.94 -11.29
N ARG A 233 10.29 13.87 -12.01
CA ARG A 233 10.81 15.13 -11.46
C ARG A 233 9.85 16.25 -11.81
N ILE A 234 9.33 16.94 -10.80
CA ILE A 234 8.38 18.04 -10.92
C ILE A 234 9.04 19.31 -10.39
N GLU A 235 9.24 20.28 -11.26
CA GLU A 235 9.78 21.59 -10.91
C GLU A 235 8.72 22.45 -10.19
N PRO A 236 9.11 23.48 -9.42
CA PRO A 236 8.16 24.36 -8.73
C PRO A 236 7.15 25.06 -9.64
N SER A 237 7.49 25.27 -10.93
CA SER A 237 6.59 25.81 -11.95
C SER A 237 5.47 24.84 -12.38
N GLY A 238 5.56 23.58 -11.97
CA GLY A 238 4.69 22.49 -12.41
C GLY A 238 5.10 21.87 -13.75
N SER A 239 6.21 22.29 -14.36
CA SER A 239 6.81 21.53 -15.45
C SER A 239 7.39 20.22 -14.91
N TRP A 240 7.23 19.13 -15.65
CA TRP A 240 7.67 17.82 -15.20
C TRP A 240 8.35 17.04 -16.32
N ARG A 241 9.13 16.02 -15.93
CA ARG A 241 9.72 15.02 -16.83
C ARG A 241 9.93 13.70 -16.11
N GLU A 242 10.00 12.61 -16.87
CA GLU A 242 10.52 11.36 -16.33
C GLU A 242 12.01 11.53 -16.01
N ALA A 243 12.46 10.92 -14.91
CA ALA A 243 13.82 10.99 -14.41
C ALA A 243 14.35 9.58 -14.14
N ASP A 244 15.68 9.43 -14.16
CA ASP A 244 16.32 8.18 -13.78
C ASP A 244 16.08 7.84 -12.30
N LEU A 245 16.01 6.54 -11.99
CA LEU A 245 15.71 6.04 -10.65
C LEU A 245 16.76 6.46 -9.61
N ILE A 246 18.03 6.55 -10.00
CA ILE A 246 19.16 6.80 -9.11
C ILE A 246 19.55 8.28 -9.16
N SER A 247 19.77 8.81 -10.36
CA SER A 247 20.32 10.17 -10.47
C SER A 247 19.28 11.25 -10.20
N GLU A 248 17.99 10.97 -10.41
CA GLU A 248 16.90 11.96 -10.28
C GLU A 248 17.13 13.21 -11.14
N THR A 249 17.95 13.05 -12.19
CA THR A 249 18.32 14.07 -13.17
C THR A 249 17.56 13.92 -14.46
#